data_AF-A0AA96G0F1-F1
#
_entry.id   AF-A0AA96G0F1-F1
#
_cell.length_a   1.000
_cell.length_b   1.000
_cell.length_c   1.000
_cell.angle_alpha   90.00
_cell.angle_beta   90.00
_cell.angle_gamma   90.00
#
_symmetry.space_group_name_H-M   'P 1'
#
loop_
_entity.id
_entity.type
_entity.pdbx_description
1 polymer ?
#
loop_
_entity_poly.entity_id
_entity_poly.type
_entity_poly.pdbx_seq_one_letter_code
_entity_poly.pdbx_strand_id
1 'polypeptide(L)' 'MAPIHVLHGQPTPEELATVLAVVQSRAAAAQAAAEAARRAGAGPDSPWNDRARRLRATPRPGVNVWRTSGWAG' A
#
# COMPACT_ATOMS: atom_id res chain seq x y z
N MET A 1 7.63 12.10 2.34
CA MET A 1 6.18 11.93 2.12
C MET A 1 5.80 12.82 0.95
N ALA A 2 4.94 12.35 0.04
CA ALA A 2 4.42 13.21 -1.01
C ALA A 2 3.58 14.36 -0.38
N PRO A 3 3.55 15.56 -0.98
CA PRO A 3 2.73 16.66 -0.50
C PRO A 3 1.23 16.27 -0.53
N ILE A 4 0.48 16.73 0.48
CA ILE A 4 -0.97 16.52 0.57
C ILE A 4 -1.67 17.74 -0.03
N HIS A 5 -2.58 17.51 -0.97
CA HIS A 5 -3.33 18.55 -1.68
C HIS A 5 -4.83 18.44 -1.43
N VAL A 6 -5.48 19.57 -1.18
CA VAL A 6 -6.94 19.69 -1.17
C VAL A 6 -7.40 19.88 -2.61
N LEU A 7 -8.14 18.91 -3.14
CA LEU A 7 -8.64 18.97 -4.51
C LEU A 7 -9.98 19.72 -4.61
N HIS A 8 -10.81 19.63 -3.56
CA HIS A 8 -12.15 20.22 -3.51
C HIS A 8 -12.47 20.72 -2.09
N GLY A 9 -13.28 21.77 -1.99
CA GLY A 9 -13.68 22.40 -0.72
C GLY A 9 -12.71 23.48 -0.22
N GLN A 10 -13.11 24.19 0.84
CA GLN A 10 -12.31 25.23 1.50
C GLN A 10 -12.25 24.93 3.01
N PRO A 11 -11.44 23.93 3.44
CA PRO A 11 -11.28 23.62 4.85
C PRO A 11 -10.61 24.78 5.58
N THR A 12 -10.94 24.97 6.85
CA THR A 12 -10.20 25.95 7.66
C THR A 12 -8.78 25.44 7.93
N PRO A 13 -7.82 26.33 8.25
CA PRO A 13 -6.47 25.92 8.63
C PRO A 13 -6.43 24.92 9.78
N GLU A 14 -7.35 25.05 10.75
CA GLU A 14 -7.46 24.17 11.91
C GLU A 14 -7.93 22.76 11.53
N GLU A 15 -8.91 22.67 10.63
CA GLU A 15 -9.39 21.38 10.11
C GLU A 15 -8.28 20.67 9.32
N LEU A 16 -7.57 21.40 8.46
CA LEU A 16 -6.45 20.85 7.71
C LEU A 16 -5.34 20.37 8.65
N ALA A 17 -4.98 21.17 9.66
CA ALA A 17 -4.01 20.77 10.68
C ALA A 17 -4.42 19.49 11.42
N THR A 18 -5.70 19.38 11.77
CA THR A 18 -6.26 18.19 12.43
C THR A 18 -6.12 16.95 11.54
N VAL A 19 -6.50 17.05 10.26
CA VAL A 19 -6.36 15.95 9.31
C VAL A 19 -4.90 15.54 9.14
N LEU A 20 -4.00 16.51 8.99
CA LEU A 20 -2.56 16.25 8.87
C LEU A 20 -2.02 15.52 10.11
N ALA A 21 -2.41 15.93 11.32
CA ALA A 21 -2.01 15.27 12.56
C ALA A 21 -2.47 13.80 12.62
N VAL A 22 -3.71 13.52 12.19
CA VAL A 22 -4.23 12.14 12.13
C VAL A 22 -3.51 11.29 11.08
N VAL A 23 -3.25 11.85 9.89
CA VAL A 23 -2.51 11.13 8.83
C VAL A 23 -1.08 10.82 9.27
N GLN A 24 -0.39 11.79 9.88
CA GLN A 24 0.98 11.61 10.37
C GLN A 24 1.04 10.60 11.52
N SER A 25 0.12 10.66 12.49
CA SER A 25 0.09 9.69 13.60
C SER A 25 -0.15 8.25 13.12
N ARG A 26 -1.05 8.06 12.14
CA ARG A 26 -1.28 6.74 11.52
C ARG A 26 -0.09 6.26 10.72
N ALA A 27 0.59 7.14 9.98
CA ALA A 27 1.81 6.80 9.25
C ALA A 27 2.93 6.35 10.20
N ALA A 28 3.14 7.09 11.30
CA ALA A 28 4.12 6.74 12.33
C ALA A 28 3.79 5.38 13.00
N ALA A 29 2.51 5.14 13.32
CA ALA A 29 2.08 3.86 13.88
C ALA A 29 2.33 2.68 12.91
N ALA A 30 2.05 2.86 11.62
CA ALA A 30 2.31 1.86 10.60
C ALA A 30 3.82 1.57 10.45
N GLN A 31 4.66 2.60 10.50
CA GLN A 31 6.13 2.45 10.48
C GLN A 31 6.64 1.69 11.70
N ALA A 32 6.17 2.05 12.90
CA ALA A 32 6.52 1.37 14.14
C ALA A 32 6.09 -0.11 14.13
N ALA A 33 4.89 -0.40 13.60
CA ALA A 33 4.41 -1.78 13.43
C ALA A 33 5.29 -2.57 12.44
N ALA A 34 5.67 -1.97 11.31
CA ALA A 34 6.57 -2.60 10.35
C ALA A 34 7.97 -2.85 10.94
N GLU A 35 8.49 -1.95 11.76
CA GLU A 35 9.75 -2.13 12.51
C GLU A 35 9.66 -3.24 13.55
N ALA A 36 8.56 -3.30 14.30
CA ALA A 36 8.33 -4.37 15.26
C ALA A 36 8.23 -5.74 14.57
N ALA A 37 7.50 -5.84 13.46
CA ALA A 37 7.39 -7.06 12.67
C ALA A 37 8.75 -7.54 12.15
N ARG A 38 9.57 -6.61 11.61
CA ARG A 38 10.95 -6.91 11.18
C ARG A 38 11.82 -7.45 12.32
N ARG A 39 11.73 -6.85 13.50
CA ARG A 39 12.50 -7.27 14.69
C ARG A 39 12.04 -8.61 15.26
N ALA A 40 10.74 -8.89 15.21
CA ALA A 40 10.17 -10.13 15.72
C ALA A 40 10.39 -11.34 14.79
N GLY A 41 10.94 -11.13 13.59
CA GLY A 41 11.03 -12.18 12.56
C GLY A 41 9.66 -12.74 12.15
N ALA A 42 8.58 -12.05 12.53
CA ALA A 42 7.22 -12.55 12.49
C ALA A 42 6.47 -11.85 11.35
N GLY A 43 6.33 -12.57 10.25
CA GLY A 43 5.33 -12.29 9.24
C GLY A 43 5.74 -12.81 7.87
N PRO A 44 4.90 -13.62 7.18
CA PRO A 44 5.09 -13.80 5.76
C PRO A 44 5.10 -12.42 5.10
N ASP A 45 6.01 -12.20 4.14
CA ASP A 45 5.94 -11.01 3.31
C ASP A 45 4.51 -10.87 2.81
N SER A 46 3.96 -9.64 2.89
CA SER A 46 2.68 -9.32 2.24
C SER A 46 2.68 -9.99 0.85
N PRO A 47 1.56 -10.54 0.38
CA PRO A 47 1.52 -11.04 -0.99
C PRO A 47 1.95 -9.97 -2.01
N TRP A 48 1.81 -8.70 -1.61
CA TRP A 48 2.51 -7.48 -2.04
C TRP A 48 4.00 -7.59 -2.39
N ASN A 49 4.75 -7.99 -1.37
CA ASN A 49 6.18 -7.79 -1.25
C ASN A 49 6.99 -9.08 -1.31
N ASP A 50 6.31 -10.22 -1.39
CA ASP A 50 6.92 -11.54 -1.44
C ASP A 50 7.92 -11.65 -2.60
N ARG A 51 9.20 -11.75 -2.24
CA ARG A 51 10.29 -11.83 -3.21
C ARG A 51 10.27 -13.14 -4.00
N ALA A 52 9.67 -14.22 -3.49
CA ALA A 52 9.54 -15.48 -4.22
C ALA A 52 8.70 -15.31 -5.50
N ARG A 53 7.78 -14.34 -5.56
CA ARG A 53 7.06 -13.98 -6.78
C ARG A 53 7.98 -13.43 -7.87
N ARG A 54 9.04 -12.69 -7.52
CA ARG A 54 10.01 -12.17 -8.51
C ARG A 54 10.87 -13.27 -9.12
N LEU A 55 10.95 -14.42 -8.46
CA LEU A 55 11.68 -15.60 -8.94
C LEU A 55 10.82 -16.52 -9.82
N ARG A 56 9.50 -16.33 -9.86
CA ARG A 56 8.60 -17.11 -10.71
C ARG A 56 8.70 -16.62 -12.15
N ALA A 57 8.76 -17.55 -13.10
CA ALA A 57 8.72 -17.23 -14.51
C ALA A 57 7.40 -16.54 -14.86
N THR A 58 7.47 -15.38 -15.52
CA THR A 58 6.30 -14.73 -16.09
C THR A 58 5.62 -15.68 -17.07
N PRO A 59 4.31 -15.93 -16.95
CA PRO A 59 3.59 -16.74 -17.93
C PRO A 59 3.82 -16.17 -19.33
N ARG A 60 4.27 -17.01 -20.28
CA ARG A 60 4.42 -16.58 -21.67
C ARG A 60 3.03 -16.37 -22.27
N PRO A 61 2.78 -15.26 -22.99
CA PRO A 61 1.53 -15.07 -23.70
C PRO A 61 1.26 -16.26 -24.63
N GLY A 62 0.04 -16.81 -24.56
CA GLY A 62 -0.42 -17.91 -25.39
C GLY A 62 -1.92 -17.81 -25.58
N VAL A 63 -2.45 -18.53 -26.58
CA VAL A 63 -3.84 -18.40 -27.07
C VAL A 63 -4.92 -18.54 -25.98
N ASN A 64 -4.58 -19.13 -24.82
CA ASN A 64 -5.51 -19.33 -23.69
C ASN A 64 -5.07 -18.69 -22.36
N VAL A 65 -3.94 -17.98 -22.31
CA VAL A 65 -3.37 -17.46 -21.04
C VAL A 65 -4.21 -16.34 -20.40
N TRP A 66 -4.96 -15.59 -21.21
CA TRP A 66 -5.77 -14.46 -20.75
C TRP A 66 -7.27 -14.79 -20.59
N ARG A 67 -7.70 -16.04 -20.83
CA ARG A 67 -9.12 -16.41 -20.68
C ARG A 67 -9.64 -16.23 -19.25
N THR A 68 -8.75 -16.21 -18.27
CA THR A 68 -9.09 -16.00 -16.85
C THR A 68 -8.81 -14.58 -16.35
N SER A 69 -8.40 -13.63 -17.22
CA SER A 69 -8.18 -12.22 -16.85
C SER A 69 -9.38 -11.32 -17.21
N GLY A 70 -10.59 -11.87 -17.18
CA GLY A 70 -11.81 -11.07 -17.23
C GLY A 70 -12.17 -10.63 -15.82
N TRP A 71 -12.19 -9.33 -15.58
CA TRP A 71 -12.98 -8.80 -14.46
C TRP A 71 -14.45 -9.04 -14.82
N ALA A 72 -15.16 -9.85 -14.04
CA ALA A 72 -16.61 -9.83 -14.08
C ALA A 72 -17.03 -8.41 -13.67
N GLY A 73 -17.73 -7.72 -14.58
CA GLY A 73 -18.37 -6.44 -14.28
C GLY A 73 -19.40 -6.58 -13.18
#